data_AF-A0A7K4FC21-F1
#
_entry.id   AF-A0A7K4FC21-F1
#
_cell.length_a   1.000
_cell.length_b   1.000
_cell.length_c   1.000
_cell.angle_alpha   90.00
_cell.angle_beta   90.00
_cell.angle_gamma   90.00
#
_symmetry.space_group_name_H-M   'P 1'
#
loop_
_entity.id
_entity.type
_entity.pdbx_description
1 polymer ?
#
loop_
_entity_poly.entity_id
_entity_poly.type
_entity_poly.pdbx_seq_one_letter_code
_entity_poly.pdbx_strand_id
1 'polypeptide(L)' 'TVTDYDVWAEKPVTAKEVLETLSKNVEKTKEVLTKLIDQIPKTRSCSCAKALEEAEF' A
#
# COMPACT_ATOMS: atom_id res chain seq x y z
N THR A 1 -2.77 1.55 -4.86
CA THR A 1 -2.93 2.12 -6.21
C THR A 1 -2.23 3.46 -6.23
N VAL A 2 -1.60 3.84 -7.35
CA VAL A 2 -1.11 5.23 -7.52
C VAL A 2 -2.33 6.10 -7.83
N THR A 3 -2.54 7.18 -7.07
CA THR A 3 -3.75 8.02 -7.16
C THR A 3 -3.59 9.26 -8.03
N ASP A 4 -2.37 9.75 -8.13
CA ASP A 4 -1.96 10.97 -8.81
C ASP A 4 -0.42 10.99 -8.90
N TYR A 5 0.14 12.05 -9.48
CA TYR A 5 1.58 12.23 -9.70
C TYR A 5 2.15 13.42 -8.91
N ASP A 6 1.46 13.82 -7.83
CA ASP A 6 1.83 14.94 -6.96
C ASP A 6 1.98 16.28 -7.73
N VAL A 7 2.62 17.29 -7.13
CA VAL A 7 2.79 18.64 -7.69
C VAL A 7 3.75 18.74 -8.88
N TRP A 8 4.38 17.65 -9.30
CA TRP A 8 5.33 17.62 -10.41
C TRP A 8 4.68 17.35 -11.76
N ALA A 9 3.39 16.99 -11.77
CA ALA A 9 2.61 16.86 -12.99
C ALA A 9 2.10 18.22 -13.49
N GLU A 10 1.83 18.32 -14.79
CA GLU A 10 1.28 19.53 -15.42
C GLU A 10 -0.02 20.02 -14.76
N LYS A 11 -0.78 19.10 -14.14
CA LYS A 11 -1.96 19.40 -13.35
C LYS A 11 -1.72 19.03 -11.89
N PRO A 12 -1.83 19.98 -10.94
CA PRO A 12 -1.67 19.68 -9.52
C PRO A 12 -2.81 18.79 -9.01
N VAL A 13 -2.49 17.93 -8.04
CA VAL A 13 -3.42 16.98 -7.43
C VAL A 13 -4.60 17.66 -6.74
N THR A 14 -5.78 17.05 -6.86
CA THR A 14 -6.98 17.44 -6.10
C THR A 14 -7.58 16.27 -5.32
N ALA A 15 -8.26 16.56 -4.20
CA ALA A 15 -8.93 15.54 -3.38
C ALA A 15 -9.98 14.74 -4.19
N LYS A 16 -10.63 15.38 -5.16
CA LYS A 16 -11.60 14.72 -6.05
C LYS A 16 -10.93 13.66 -6.93
N GLU A 17 -9.80 13.97 -7.54
CA GLU A 17 -9.06 13.03 -8.41
C GLU A 17 -8.54 11.83 -7.64
N VAL A 18 -8.06 12.05 -6.41
CA VAL A 18 -7.65 10.98 -5.50
C VAL A 18 -8.82 10.06 -5.20
N LEU A 19 -9.98 10.60 -4.79
CA LEU A 19 -11.16 9.81 -4.48
C LEU A 19 -11.68 9.01 -5.69
N GLU A 20 -11.75 9.62 -6.87
CA GLU A 20 -12.16 8.94 -8.09
C GLU A 20 -11.23 7.77 -8.44
N THR A 21 -9.92 7.97 -8.32
CA THR A 21 -8.92 6.93 -8.62
C THR A 21 -8.94 5.81 -7.59
N LEU A 22 -9.14 6.13 -6.31
CA LEU A 22 -9.34 5.14 -5.25
C LEU A 22 -10.60 4.31 -5.49
N SER A 23 -11.74 4.95 -5.77
CA SER A 23 -13.00 4.26 -6.05
C SER A 23 -12.90 3.32 -7.25
N LYS A 24 -12.19 3.71 -8.31
CA LYS A 24 -11.96 2.84 -9.49
C LYS A 24 -11.10 1.61 -9.20
N ASN A 25 -10.23 1.68 -8.17
CA ASN A 25 -9.25 0.63 -7.88
C ASN A 25 -9.54 -0.17 -6.60
N VAL A 26 -10.61 0.17 -5.87
CA VAL A 26 -10.93 -0.46 -4.58
C VAL A 26 -11.14 -1.97 -4.72
N GLU A 27 -11.88 -2.42 -5.73
CA GLU A 27 -12.17 -3.85 -5.92
C GLU A 27 -10.92 -4.64 -6.30
N LYS A 28 -10.06 -4.09 -7.17
CA LYS A 28 -8.76 -4.70 -7.49
C LYS A 28 -7.87 -4.82 -6.25
N THR A 29 -7.87 -3.79 -5.40
CA THR A 29 -7.07 -3.79 -4.17
C THR A 29 -7.57 -4.87 -3.20
N LYS A 30 -8.90 -5.00 -3.03
CA LYS A 30 -9.50 -6.06 -2.23
C LYS A 30 -9.14 -7.44 -2.75
N GLU A 31 -9.25 -7.67 -4.05
CA GLU A 31 -8.91 -8.96 -4.67
C GLU A 31 -7.44 -9.35 -4.42
N VAL A 32 -6.52 -8.40 -4.59
CA VAL A 32 -5.10 -8.62 -4.29
C VAL A 32 -4.90 -8.97 -2.83
N LEU A 33 -5.52 -8.24 -1.90
CA LEU A 33 -5.40 -8.50 -0.47
C LEU A 33 -5.94 -9.89 -0.10
N THR A 34 -7.11 -10.27 -0.60
CA THR A 34 -7.71 -11.58 -0.31
C THR A 34 -6.82 -12.72 -0.80
N LYS A 35 -6.23 -12.60 -2.00
CA LYS A 35 -5.31 -13.62 -2.55
C LYS A 35 -3.96 -13.65 -1.84
N LEU A 36 -3.48 -12.49 -1.38
CA LEU A 36 -2.18 -12.37 -0.75
C LEU A 36 -2.15 -13.04 0.63
N ILE A 37 -3.24 -12.96 1.40
CA ILE A 37 -3.32 -13.52 2.76
C ILE A 37 -2.94 -14.99 2.79
N ASP A 38 -3.45 -15.79 1.85
CA ASP A 38 -3.18 -17.23 1.77
C ASP A 38 -1.72 -17.55 1.41
N GLN A 39 -0.99 -16.58 0.85
CA GLN A 39 0.41 -16.73 0.42
C GLN A 39 1.41 -16.25 1.48
N ILE A 40 0.94 -15.63 2.57
CA ILE A 40 1.84 -15.14 3.63
C ILE A 40 2.50 -16.34 4.32
N PRO A 41 3.85 -16.42 4.34
CA PRO A 41 4.54 -17.51 5.00
C PRO A 41 4.31 -17.46 6.52
N LYS A 42 4.11 -18.63 7.14
CA LYS A 42 3.91 -18.75 8.59
C LYS A 42 5.09 -18.24 9.41
N THR A 43 6.30 -18.34 8.84
CA THR A 43 7.54 -17.87 9.47
C THR A 43 8.00 -16.58 8.82
N ARG A 44 8.31 -15.57 9.64
CA ARG A 44 8.83 -14.29 9.17
C ARG A 44 10.33 -14.42 8.84
N SER A 45 10.67 -14.39 7.55
CA SER A 45 12.05 -14.43 7.06
C SER A 45 12.57 -13.06 6.56
N CYS A 46 11.82 -11.97 6.78
CA CYS A 46 12.27 -10.63 6.41
C CYS A 46 13.42 -10.15 7.31
N SER A 47 14.23 -9.22 6.80
CA SER A 47 15.20 -8.45 7.60
C SER A 47 14.55 -7.75 8.81
N CYS A 48 13.26 -7.46 8.70
CA CYS A 48 12.44 -6.84 9.73
C CYS A 48 11.97 -7.78 10.86
N ALA A 49 12.24 -9.09 10.78
CA ALA A 49 11.67 -10.08 11.70
C ALA A 49 12.06 -9.82 13.16
N LYS A 50 13.24 -9.25 13.35
CA LYS A 50 13.86 -8.95 14.64
C LYS A 50 14.25 -7.49 14.82
N ALA A 51 13.63 -6.58 14.07
CA ALA A 51 14.03 -5.17 14.05
C ALA A 51 14.01 -4.47 15.42
N LEU A 52 13.30 -5.02 16.40
CA LEU A 52 13.19 -4.48 17.77
C LEU A 52 13.96 -5.31 18.81
N GLU A 53 14.72 -6.33 18.42
CA GLU A 53 15.43 -7.23 19.35
C GLU A 53 16.44 -6.47 20.23
N GLU A 54 17.01 -5.39 19.72
CA GLU A 54 18.02 -4.57 20.40
C GLU A 54 17.57 -3.11 20.63
N ALA A 55 16.27 -2.83 20.51
CA ALA A 55 15.77 -1.48 20.76
C ALA A 55 15.71 -1.19 22.27
N GLU A 56 16.36 -0.10 22.72
CA GLU A 56 16.26 0.43 24.09
C GLU A 56 15.31 1.64 24.14
N PHE A 57 14.69 1.87 25.30
CA PHE A 57 13.67 2.90 25.54
C PHE A 57 14.27 4.30 25.74
#